data_AF-A0A916D730-F1
#
_entry.id   AF-A0A916D730-F1
#
_cell.length_a   1.000
_cell.length_b   1.000
_cell.length_c   1.000
_cell.angle_alpha   90.00
_cell.angle_beta   90.00
_cell.angle_gamma   90.00
#
_symmetry.space_group_name_H-M   'P 1'
#
loop_
_entity.id
_entity.type
_entity.pdbx_description
1 polymer ?
#
loop_
_entity_poly.entity_id
_entity_poly.type
_entity_poly.pdbx_seq_one_letter_code
_entity_poly.pdbx_strand_id
1 'polypeptide(L)'
;IQVRHYAEPISVRNLGNDIPDAVTDTLLSVSRKNNHLFQRYFTHKAKWLGLPKLRRYDIYAPLLEAEKEYDYNDSVQLVLDSFRDFSPVLADQARRVFVDGHIDAEVRPGKRGGAFCYGVLPGVSPWVLVNFANRARDVATLAHELGHAIHALMAFDHSVLTFHSSLPLAETASTFAEMLLTDRLLKAETDVAVRRDLLAGKIDDAYATVQRQAYFTLFEREAHRMVVENRSADEISAHYQANLAEQFGEAVEVADEFKWEWVSIPHIYHTPFYTYAYSFGQLLVLALYQMYRKEGKAFVPRYLKILSYGGSESPTRILTEAGIDIASPAFWQGGFDVIKGWIDELENLEA
;
A
#
# COMPACT_ATOMS: atom_id res chain seq x y z
N ILE A 1 26.07 2.33 13.32
CA ILE A 1 26.00 0.85 13.45
C ILE A 1 26.95 0.39 14.55
N GLN A 2 28.27 0.43 14.34
CA GLN A 2 29.28 -0.06 15.30
C GLN A 2 29.20 0.59 16.70
N VAL A 3 29.12 1.92 16.79
CA VAL A 3 29.04 2.65 18.08
C VAL A 3 27.79 2.29 18.90
N ARG A 4 26.72 1.83 18.25
CA ARG A 4 25.45 1.46 18.89
C ARG A 4 25.18 -0.05 18.83
N HIS A 5 26.18 -0.85 18.44
CA HIS A 5 26.13 -2.31 18.38
C HIS A 5 24.97 -2.90 17.55
N TYR A 6 24.55 -2.22 16.48
CA TYR A 6 23.60 -2.81 15.52
C TYR A 6 24.31 -3.83 14.62
N ALA A 7 23.59 -4.88 14.22
CA ALA A 7 24.09 -5.91 13.31
C ALA A 7 24.25 -5.38 11.89
N GLU A 8 23.21 -4.72 11.36
CA GLU A 8 23.20 -4.14 10.02
C GLU A 8 22.74 -2.66 10.03
N PRO A 9 23.01 -1.89 8.96
CA PRO A 9 22.44 -0.55 8.80
C PRO A 9 20.90 -0.52 8.93
N ILE A 10 20.21 -1.49 8.31
CA ILE A 10 18.76 -1.58 8.29
C ILE A 10 18.16 -1.88 9.66
N SER A 11 18.91 -2.56 10.55
CA SER A 11 18.47 -2.89 11.91
C SER A 11 18.08 -1.66 12.73
N VAL A 12 18.66 -0.48 12.42
CA VAL A 12 18.29 0.79 13.07
C VAL A 12 16.85 1.17 12.77
N ARG A 13 16.44 1.06 11.50
CA ARG A 13 15.08 1.37 11.07
C ARG A 13 14.10 0.31 11.53
N ASN A 14 14.48 -0.97 11.42
CA ASN A 14 13.69 -2.10 11.89
C ASN A 14 13.34 -1.97 13.37
N LEU A 15 14.33 -1.64 14.22
CA LEU A 15 14.07 -1.35 15.64
C LEU A 15 13.14 -0.14 15.83
N GLY A 16 13.33 0.94 15.07
CA GLY A 16 12.46 2.12 15.14
C GLY A 16 11.00 1.84 14.72
N ASN A 17 10.80 0.85 13.86
CA ASN A 17 9.49 0.36 13.44
C ASN A 17 8.96 -0.79 14.32
N ASP A 18 9.74 -1.27 15.29
CA ASP A 18 9.43 -2.45 16.11
C ASP A 18 9.15 -3.72 15.28
N ILE A 19 9.96 -3.91 14.23
CA ILE A 19 9.92 -5.05 13.31
C ILE A 19 11.23 -5.84 13.42
N PRO A 20 11.21 -7.17 13.63
CA PRO A 20 12.41 -7.98 13.61
C PRO A 20 13.08 -8.01 12.23
N ASP A 21 14.42 -8.05 12.19
CA ASP A 21 15.19 -8.08 10.93
C ASP A 21 14.77 -9.22 9.99
N ALA A 22 14.50 -10.41 10.55
CA ALA A 22 14.07 -11.58 9.78
C ALA A 22 12.74 -11.37 9.02
N VAL A 23 11.85 -10.52 9.54
CA VAL A 23 10.58 -10.17 8.87
C VAL A 23 10.87 -9.32 7.62
N THR A 24 11.71 -8.30 7.77
CA THR A 24 12.13 -7.45 6.65
C THR A 24 12.91 -8.24 5.60
N ASP A 25 13.81 -9.13 6.01
CA ASP A 25 14.53 -10.03 5.09
C ASP A 25 13.59 -10.93 4.30
N THR A 26 12.60 -11.51 4.99
CA THR A 26 11.59 -12.37 4.36
C THR A 26 10.74 -11.59 3.36
N LEU A 27 10.25 -10.40 3.74
CA LEU A 27 9.48 -9.50 2.88
C LEU A 27 10.24 -9.16 1.60
N LEU A 28 11.51 -8.74 1.72
CA LEU A 28 12.35 -8.38 0.58
C LEU A 28 12.63 -9.59 -0.31
N SER A 29 12.88 -10.77 0.28
CA SER A 29 13.10 -12.01 -0.46
C SER A 29 11.87 -12.42 -1.28
N VAL A 30 10.68 -12.37 -0.68
CA VAL A 30 9.42 -12.68 -1.37
C VAL A 30 9.13 -11.66 -2.46
N SER A 31 9.38 -10.37 -2.20
CA SER A 31 9.20 -9.30 -3.20
C SER A 31 10.12 -9.48 -4.41
N ARG A 32 11.39 -9.80 -4.18
CA ARG A 32 12.34 -10.10 -5.25
C ARG A 32 11.91 -11.30 -6.09
N LYS A 33 11.46 -12.40 -5.45
CA LYS A 33 10.97 -13.61 -6.14
C LYS A 33 9.73 -13.38 -7.01
N ASN A 34 8.90 -12.40 -6.66
CA ASN A 34 7.65 -12.09 -7.37
C ASN A 34 7.80 -10.94 -8.39
N ASN A 35 9.01 -10.44 -8.66
CA ASN A 35 9.25 -9.38 -9.66
C ASN A 35 8.67 -9.72 -11.04
N HIS A 36 8.70 -10.99 -11.43
CA HIS A 36 8.18 -11.51 -12.69
C HIS A 36 6.69 -11.21 -12.92
N LEU A 37 5.88 -11.02 -11.86
CA LEU A 37 4.47 -10.61 -11.98
C LEU A 37 4.37 -9.22 -12.62
N PHE A 38 5.20 -8.28 -12.19
CA PHE A 38 5.21 -6.94 -12.76
C PHE A 38 5.86 -6.90 -14.14
N GLN A 39 6.86 -7.75 -14.40
CA GLN A 39 7.40 -7.92 -15.76
C GLN A 39 6.33 -8.41 -16.74
N ARG A 40 5.51 -9.38 -16.30
CA ARG A 40 4.35 -9.86 -17.05
C ARG A 40 3.36 -8.72 -17.31
N TYR A 41 2.95 -8.00 -16.27
CA TYR A 41 2.05 -6.85 -16.40
C TYR A 41 2.59 -5.78 -17.36
N PHE A 42 3.86 -5.37 -17.25
CA PHE A 42 4.45 -4.36 -18.14
C PHE A 42 4.52 -4.81 -19.60
N THR A 43 4.70 -6.12 -19.83
CA THR A 43 4.64 -6.71 -21.18
C THR A 43 3.24 -6.56 -21.79
N HIS A 44 2.18 -6.74 -21.00
CA HIS A 44 0.80 -6.50 -21.44
C HIS A 44 0.50 -5.00 -21.60
N LYS A 45 0.95 -4.17 -20.65
CA LYS A 45 0.79 -2.72 -20.70
C LYS A 45 1.39 -2.10 -21.96
N ALA A 46 2.55 -2.60 -22.43
CA ALA A 46 3.12 -2.19 -23.72
C ALA A 46 2.13 -2.38 -24.88
N LYS A 47 1.48 -3.55 -24.96
CA LYS A 47 0.51 -3.87 -26.01
C LYS A 47 -0.71 -2.95 -25.95
N TRP A 48 -1.23 -2.67 -24.76
CA TRP A 48 -2.39 -1.78 -24.58
C TRP A 48 -2.09 -0.33 -24.98
N LEU A 49 -0.85 0.12 -24.78
CA LEU A 49 -0.39 1.45 -25.22
C LEU A 49 0.05 1.48 -26.70
N GLY A 50 -0.01 0.35 -27.41
CA GLY A 50 0.45 0.26 -28.80
C GLY A 50 1.97 0.41 -28.95
N LEU A 51 2.73 0.13 -27.88
CA LEU A 51 4.19 0.23 -27.84
C LEU A 51 4.83 -1.16 -28.02
N PRO A 52 5.94 -1.28 -28.76
CA PRO A 52 6.64 -2.55 -28.92
C PRO A 52 7.29 -3.01 -27.60
N LYS A 53 7.75 -2.06 -26.78
CA LYS A 53 8.35 -2.27 -25.46
C LYS A 53 8.19 -0.98 -24.66
N LEU A 54 7.91 -1.07 -23.37
CA LEU A 54 7.88 0.12 -22.51
C LEU A 54 9.29 0.62 -22.24
N ARG A 55 9.44 1.93 -22.10
CA ARG A 55 10.60 2.54 -21.46
C ARG A 55 10.29 2.88 -20.01
N ARG A 56 11.34 3.15 -19.24
CA ARG A 56 11.21 3.46 -17.81
C ARG A 56 10.27 4.64 -17.50
N TYR A 57 10.11 5.59 -18.42
CA TYR A 57 9.17 6.72 -18.29
C TYR A 57 7.74 6.40 -18.75
N ASP A 58 7.50 5.30 -19.48
CA ASP A 58 6.17 4.90 -19.94
C ASP A 58 5.38 4.13 -18.86
N ILE A 59 6.05 3.63 -17.81
CA ILE A 59 5.42 2.71 -16.85
C ILE A 59 4.21 3.29 -16.11
N TYR A 60 4.11 4.62 -16.03
CA TYR A 60 2.99 5.34 -15.40
C TYR A 60 2.04 5.98 -16.42
N ALA A 61 2.20 5.68 -17.71
CA ALA A 61 1.24 6.13 -18.72
C ALA A 61 -0.14 5.50 -18.45
N PRO A 62 -1.23 6.29 -18.46
CA PRO A 62 -2.58 5.78 -18.26
C PRO A 62 -3.04 4.96 -19.47
N LEU A 63 -3.86 3.93 -19.24
CA LEU A 63 -4.33 3.05 -20.31
C LEU A 63 -5.52 3.59 -21.11
N LEU A 64 -6.36 4.43 -20.50
CA LEU A 64 -7.42 5.28 -21.06
C LEU A 64 -8.31 5.68 -19.87
N GLU A 65 -8.49 6.98 -19.61
CA GLU A 65 -9.38 7.44 -18.54
C GLU A 65 -10.84 7.19 -18.95
N ALA A 66 -11.55 6.35 -18.21
CA ALA A 66 -13.01 6.34 -18.30
C ALA A 66 -13.54 7.53 -17.49
N GLU A 67 -14.15 8.51 -18.16
CA GLU A 67 -14.82 9.64 -17.52
C GLU A 67 -16.16 9.19 -16.92
N LYS A 68 -16.11 8.47 -15.80
CA LYS A 68 -17.28 8.16 -14.98
C LYS A 68 -17.35 9.10 -13.79
N GLU A 69 -18.40 9.89 -13.73
CA GLU A 69 -18.69 10.75 -12.57
C GLU A 69 -19.36 9.93 -11.45
N TYR A 70 -19.00 10.27 -10.22
CA TYR A 70 -19.54 9.66 -9.01
C TYR A 70 -20.15 10.76 -8.14
N ASP A 71 -21.48 10.75 -7.96
CA ASP A 71 -22.13 11.67 -7.01
C ASP A 71 -21.65 11.41 -5.59
N TYR A 72 -21.50 12.48 -4.81
CA TYR A 72 -20.97 12.38 -3.44
C TYR A 72 -21.83 11.51 -2.52
N ASN A 73 -23.16 11.65 -2.55
CA ASN A 73 -24.04 10.90 -1.65
C ASN A 73 -24.07 9.42 -2.03
N ASP A 74 -24.13 9.13 -3.34
CA ASP A 74 -24.04 7.77 -3.86
C ASP A 74 -22.69 7.14 -3.50
N SER A 75 -21.61 7.92 -3.54
CA SER A 75 -20.26 7.49 -3.15
C SER A 75 -20.14 7.19 -1.67
N VAL A 76 -20.72 8.03 -0.80
CA VAL A 76 -20.78 7.78 0.64
C VAL A 76 -21.53 6.47 0.91
N GLN A 77 -22.68 6.26 0.27
CA GLN A 77 -23.46 5.04 0.46
C GLN A 77 -22.70 3.81 -0.07
N LEU A 78 -22.04 3.92 -1.22
CA LEU A 78 -21.21 2.88 -1.81
C LEU A 78 -20.08 2.44 -0.84
N VAL A 79 -19.39 3.39 -0.22
CA VAL A 79 -18.33 3.11 0.76
C VAL A 79 -18.90 2.46 2.02
N LEU A 80 -20.00 3.00 2.57
CA LEU A 80 -20.65 2.44 3.77
C LEU A 80 -21.20 1.03 3.53
N ASP A 81 -21.73 0.75 2.34
CA ASP A 81 -22.19 -0.59 1.95
C ASP A 81 -21.02 -1.56 1.81
N SER A 82 -19.89 -1.12 1.22
CA SER A 82 -18.67 -1.93 1.14
C SER A 82 -18.18 -2.34 2.53
N PHE A 83 -18.24 -1.43 3.50
CA PHE A 83 -17.90 -1.72 4.88
C PHE A 83 -18.92 -2.63 5.56
N ARG A 84 -20.21 -2.44 5.28
CA ARG A 84 -21.28 -3.25 5.89
C ARG A 84 -21.25 -4.69 5.41
N ASP A 85 -20.96 -4.91 4.13
CA ASP A 85 -20.75 -6.22 3.53
C ASP A 85 -19.57 -6.96 4.15
N PHE A 86 -18.55 -6.25 4.61
CA PHE A 86 -17.46 -6.82 5.40
C PHE A 86 -17.87 -7.04 6.87
N SER A 87 -18.29 -5.99 7.57
CA SER A 87 -18.65 -6.00 8.98
C SER A 87 -19.58 -4.83 9.34
N PRO A 88 -20.77 -5.08 9.93
CA PRO A 88 -21.64 -4.03 10.45
C PRO A 88 -20.91 -3.08 11.41
N VAL A 89 -20.02 -3.60 12.26
CA VAL A 89 -19.21 -2.79 13.19
C VAL A 89 -18.37 -1.75 12.44
N LEU A 90 -17.74 -2.14 11.33
CA LEU A 90 -16.91 -1.23 10.54
C LEU A 90 -17.75 -0.10 9.92
N ALA A 91 -18.90 -0.47 9.35
CA ALA A 91 -19.83 0.49 8.74
C ALA A 91 -20.40 1.47 9.77
N ASP A 92 -20.69 1.00 10.98
CA ASP A 92 -21.23 1.85 12.04
C ASP A 92 -20.18 2.83 12.56
N GLN A 93 -18.90 2.43 12.68
CA GLN A 93 -17.80 3.34 13.01
C GLN A 93 -17.58 4.39 11.92
N ALA A 94 -17.57 4.01 10.64
CA ALA A 94 -17.49 4.98 9.55
C ALA A 94 -18.68 5.94 9.54
N ARG A 95 -19.90 5.43 9.74
CA ARG A 95 -21.12 6.25 9.81
C ARG A 95 -21.07 7.28 10.94
N ARG A 96 -20.43 6.94 12.07
CA ARG A 96 -20.28 7.86 13.20
C ARG A 96 -19.58 9.17 12.82
N VAL A 97 -18.58 9.14 11.94
CA VAL A 97 -17.88 10.34 11.45
C VAL A 97 -18.87 11.33 10.81
N PHE A 98 -19.83 10.83 10.04
CA PHE A 98 -20.88 11.66 9.41
C PHE A 98 -21.89 12.17 10.42
N VAL A 99 -22.34 11.31 11.35
CA VAL A 99 -23.31 11.67 12.40
C VAL A 99 -22.77 12.78 13.30
N ASP A 100 -21.49 12.72 13.62
CA ASP A 100 -20.81 13.71 14.46
C ASP A 100 -20.43 14.99 13.68
N GLY A 101 -20.66 15.02 12.36
CA GLY A 101 -20.34 16.18 11.52
C GLY A 101 -18.84 16.40 11.29
N HIS A 102 -18.03 15.35 11.43
CA HIS A 102 -16.58 15.41 11.36
C HIS A 102 -16.02 15.13 9.95
N ILE A 103 -16.81 15.39 8.90
CA ILE A 103 -16.37 15.27 7.52
C ILE A 103 -16.44 16.60 6.78
N ASP A 104 -15.35 16.97 6.12
CA ASP A 104 -15.26 18.15 5.25
C ASP A 104 -14.88 17.72 3.83
N ALA A 105 -15.88 17.54 2.96
CA ALA A 105 -15.71 17.00 1.60
C ALA A 105 -15.71 18.03 0.47
N GLU A 106 -16.44 19.14 0.63
CA GLU A 106 -16.65 20.13 -0.44
C GLU A 106 -15.35 20.83 -0.85
N VAL A 107 -15.12 20.96 -2.16
CA VAL A 107 -14.00 21.73 -2.72
C VAL A 107 -14.35 23.22 -2.72
N ARG A 108 -13.55 24.05 -2.05
CA ARG A 108 -13.76 25.51 -1.96
C ARG A 108 -12.47 26.31 -1.97
N PRO A 109 -12.47 27.56 -2.48
CA PRO A 109 -11.30 28.44 -2.47
C PRO A 109 -10.68 28.58 -1.07
N GLY A 110 -9.36 28.44 -0.98
CA GLY A 110 -8.62 28.54 0.29
C GLY A 110 -8.64 27.28 1.16
N LYS A 111 -9.34 26.21 0.78
CA LYS A 111 -9.26 24.91 1.47
C LYS A 111 -7.91 24.23 1.19
N ARG A 112 -7.37 23.56 2.21
CA ARG A 112 -6.15 22.73 2.08
C ARG A 112 -6.40 21.61 1.06
N GLY A 113 -5.47 21.45 0.10
CA GLY A 113 -5.50 20.35 -0.86
C GLY A 113 -5.16 18.99 -0.24
N GLY A 114 -5.42 17.91 -1.00
CA GLY A 114 -5.21 16.54 -0.56
C GLY A 114 -6.35 16.00 0.31
N ALA A 115 -6.07 15.00 1.12
CA ALA A 115 -6.98 14.41 2.08
C ALA A 115 -6.21 14.01 3.35
N PHE A 116 -6.90 13.92 4.48
CA PHE A 116 -6.36 13.32 5.69
C PHE A 116 -7.47 12.98 6.69
N CYS A 117 -7.15 12.07 7.59
CA CYS A 117 -7.90 11.78 8.81
C CYS A 117 -7.04 12.12 10.02
N TYR A 118 -7.62 12.83 10.99
CA TYR A 118 -6.93 13.19 12.23
C TYR A 118 -7.75 12.82 13.46
N GLY A 119 -7.29 11.80 14.18
CA GLY A 119 -7.78 11.45 15.51
C GLY A 119 -7.06 12.31 16.55
N VAL A 120 -7.75 13.30 17.13
CA VAL A 120 -7.13 14.28 18.05
C VAL A 120 -6.84 13.66 19.42
N LEU A 121 -7.83 12.96 19.98
CA LEU A 121 -7.79 12.35 21.30
C LEU A 121 -8.62 11.06 21.30
N PRO A 122 -8.30 10.10 22.17
CA PRO A 122 -9.23 9.01 22.48
C PRO A 122 -10.57 9.58 22.98
N GLY A 123 -11.65 8.84 22.75
CA GLY A 123 -12.99 9.29 23.13
C GLY A 123 -13.65 10.30 22.19
N VAL A 124 -12.97 10.75 21.12
CA VAL A 124 -13.47 11.74 20.17
C VAL A 124 -13.44 11.18 18.75
N SER A 125 -14.50 11.40 17.98
CA SER A 125 -14.53 10.98 16.58
C SER A 125 -13.46 11.72 15.76
N PRO A 126 -12.74 11.05 14.87
CA PRO A 126 -11.72 11.68 14.04
C PRO A 126 -12.30 12.68 13.05
N TRP A 127 -11.50 13.67 12.66
CA TRP A 127 -11.83 14.62 11.58
C TRP A 127 -11.31 14.12 10.25
N VAL A 128 -12.19 14.03 9.26
CA VAL A 128 -11.88 13.61 7.89
C VAL A 128 -12.00 14.80 6.95
N LEU A 129 -10.89 15.15 6.29
CA LEU A 129 -10.88 16.11 5.20
C LEU A 129 -10.65 15.36 3.89
N VAL A 130 -11.56 15.55 2.94
CA VAL A 130 -11.39 15.12 1.55
C VAL A 130 -11.71 16.27 0.61
N ASN A 131 -11.16 16.24 -0.60
CA ASN A 131 -11.51 17.18 -1.66
C ASN A 131 -12.24 16.40 -2.76
N PHE A 132 -13.57 16.33 -2.65
CA PHE A 132 -14.37 15.47 -3.50
C PHE A 132 -14.84 16.24 -4.75
N ALA A 133 -14.38 15.80 -5.93
CA ALA A 133 -14.64 16.40 -7.23
C ALA A 133 -15.27 15.39 -8.21
N ASN A 134 -16.06 14.45 -7.68
CA ASN A 134 -16.84 13.44 -8.40
C ASN A 134 -16.03 12.47 -9.26
N ARG A 135 -14.75 12.23 -8.93
CA ARG A 135 -13.89 11.27 -9.63
C ARG A 135 -13.83 9.94 -8.90
N ALA A 136 -13.60 8.84 -9.61
CA ALA A 136 -13.41 7.51 -9.00
C ALA A 136 -12.34 7.51 -7.88
N ARG A 137 -11.23 8.22 -8.11
CA ARG A 137 -10.16 8.41 -7.11
C ARG A 137 -10.62 9.10 -5.84
N ASP A 138 -11.66 9.94 -5.90
CA ASP A 138 -12.19 10.65 -4.74
C ASP A 138 -13.02 9.70 -3.87
N VAL A 139 -13.71 8.73 -4.48
CA VAL A 139 -14.40 7.64 -3.78
C VAL A 139 -13.39 6.75 -3.03
N ALA A 140 -12.29 6.39 -3.70
CA ALA A 140 -11.20 5.64 -3.07
C ALA A 140 -10.56 6.41 -1.92
N THR A 141 -10.32 7.72 -2.11
CA THR A 141 -9.79 8.61 -1.07
C THR A 141 -10.74 8.72 0.12
N LEU A 142 -12.05 8.81 -0.12
CA LEU A 142 -13.05 8.79 0.95
C LEU A 142 -13.01 7.48 1.74
N ALA A 143 -12.93 6.33 1.05
CA ALA A 143 -12.79 5.04 1.73
C ALA A 143 -11.49 4.95 2.54
N HIS A 144 -10.39 5.44 1.99
CA HIS A 144 -9.08 5.50 2.65
C HIS A 144 -9.15 6.27 3.97
N GLU A 145 -9.63 7.52 3.94
CA GLU A 145 -9.68 8.35 5.14
C GLU A 145 -10.69 7.84 6.17
N LEU A 146 -11.83 7.28 5.72
CA LEU A 146 -12.76 6.61 6.63
C LEU A 146 -12.15 5.35 7.25
N GLY A 147 -11.25 4.65 6.55
CA GLY A 147 -10.49 3.54 7.12
C GLY A 147 -9.57 4.00 8.26
N HIS A 148 -8.86 5.12 8.10
CA HIS A 148 -8.14 5.72 9.24
C HIS A 148 -9.06 6.12 10.38
N ALA A 149 -10.24 6.68 10.07
CA ALA A 149 -11.19 7.06 11.10
C ALA A 149 -11.72 5.83 11.87
N ILE A 150 -12.01 4.74 11.16
CA ILE A 150 -12.34 3.43 11.75
C ILE A 150 -11.20 2.99 12.67
N HIS A 151 -9.94 3.03 12.21
CA HIS A 151 -8.80 2.57 13.01
C HIS A 151 -8.71 3.32 14.35
N ALA A 152 -8.83 4.64 14.31
CA ALA A 152 -8.85 5.48 15.50
C ALA A 152 -10.05 5.18 16.41
N LEU A 153 -11.25 4.99 15.85
CA LEU A 153 -12.46 4.63 16.59
C LEU A 153 -12.43 3.22 17.18
N MET A 154 -11.65 2.30 16.62
CA MET A 154 -11.43 0.98 17.21
C MET A 154 -10.55 1.04 18.47
N ALA A 155 -9.74 2.09 18.61
CA ALA A 155 -8.95 2.39 19.80
C ALA A 155 -9.60 3.48 20.69
N PHE A 156 -10.93 3.68 20.58
CA PHE A 156 -11.64 4.80 21.22
C PHE A 156 -11.40 4.91 22.74
N ASP A 157 -11.35 3.79 23.45
CA ASP A 157 -11.18 3.73 24.92
C ASP A 157 -9.72 3.68 25.36
N HIS A 158 -8.76 3.88 24.45
CA HIS A 158 -7.33 3.87 24.78
C HIS A 158 -6.90 5.13 25.52
N SER A 159 -5.75 5.05 26.17
CA SER A 159 -5.09 6.25 26.69
C SER A 159 -4.47 7.06 25.55
N VAL A 160 -4.17 8.34 25.81
CA VAL A 160 -3.42 9.20 24.86
C VAL A 160 -2.06 8.61 24.45
N LEU A 161 -1.49 7.69 25.23
CA LEU A 161 -0.20 7.05 24.95
C LEU A 161 -0.31 5.84 24.01
N THR A 162 -1.50 5.23 23.92
CA THR A 162 -1.70 3.94 23.23
C THR A 162 -2.76 4.01 22.12
N PHE A 163 -3.31 5.19 21.89
CA PHE A 163 -4.38 5.43 20.92
C PHE A 163 -3.91 5.34 19.47
N HIS A 164 -2.78 5.96 19.13
CA HIS A 164 -2.27 5.97 17.77
C HIS A 164 -1.58 4.66 17.43
N SER A 165 -1.98 4.03 16.33
CA SER A 165 -1.30 2.88 15.77
C SER A 165 0.18 3.15 15.49
N SER A 166 1.01 2.11 15.65
CA SER A 166 2.39 2.16 15.20
C SER A 166 2.47 2.39 13.70
N LEU A 167 3.54 3.05 13.25
CA LEU A 167 3.72 3.43 11.85
C LEU A 167 3.56 2.27 10.85
N PRO A 168 4.09 1.04 11.10
CA PRO A 168 3.90 -0.08 10.16
C PRO A 168 2.46 -0.56 10.02
N LEU A 169 1.60 -0.26 10.99
CA LEU A 169 0.19 -0.66 10.99
C LEU A 169 -0.77 0.48 10.64
N ALA A 170 -0.30 1.73 10.55
CA ALA A 170 -1.16 2.91 10.39
C ALA A 170 -2.07 2.84 9.15
N GLU A 171 -1.53 2.34 8.03
CA GLU A 171 -2.23 2.19 6.76
C GLU A 171 -3.09 0.91 6.66
N THR A 172 -3.12 0.08 7.71
CA THR A 172 -3.81 -1.22 7.66
C THR A 172 -5.30 -1.06 7.40
N ALA A 173 -5.93 -0.06 8.01
CA ALA A 173 -7.37 0.15 7.89
C ALA A 173 -7.77 0.90 6.62
N SER A 174 -7.03 1.96 6.29
CA SER A 174 -7.26 2.81 5.11
C SER A 174 -7.11 2.02 3.81
N THR A 175 -6.00 1.30 3.64
CA THR A 175 -5.78 0.49 2.43
C THR A 175 -6.75 -0.70 2.37
N PHE A 176 -7.09 -1.33 3.51
CA PHE A 176 -8.06 -2.44 3.49
C PHE A 176 -9.46 -1.94 3.13
N ALA A 177 -9.84 -0.75 3.58
CA ALA A 177 -11.08 -0.08 3.20
C ALA A 177 -11.15 0.16 1.67
N GLU A 178 -10.07 0.63 1.06
CA GLU A 178 -9.99 0.74 -0.40
C GLU A 178 -10.14 -0.61 -1.10
N MET A 179 -9.56 -1.68 -0.55
CA MET A 179 -9.67 -3.03 -1.11
C MET A 179 -11.12 -3.53 -1.11
N LEU A 180 -11.86 -3.27 -0.03
CA LEU A 180 -13.30 -3.59 0.03
C LEU A 180 -14.10 -2.81 -1.01
N LEU A 181 -13.84 -1.50 -1.13
CA LEU A 181 -14.49 -0.66 -2.15
C LEU A 181 -14.17 -1.15 -3.57
N THR A 182 -12.89 -1.43 -3.83
CA THR A 182 -12.42 -1.88 -5.15
C THR A 182 -13.09 -3.20 -5.54
N ASP A 183 -13.18 -4.17 -4.62
CA ASP A 183 -13.86 -5.44 -4.86
C ASP A 183 -15.35 -5.26 -5.16
N ARG A 184 -16.03 -4.35 -4.45
CA ARG A 184 -17.43 -4.01 -4.74
C ARG A 184 -17.58 -3.36 -6.11
N LEU A 185 -16.75 -2.38 -6.45
CA LEU A 185 -16.75 -1.71 -7.75
C LEU A 185 -16.50 -2.71 -8.88
N LEU A 186 -15.48 -3.56 -8.76
CA LEU A 186 -15.18 -4.61 -9.74
C LEU A 186 -16.27 -5.68 -9.82
N LYS A 187 -17.12 -5.89 -8.81
CA LYS A 187 -18.27 -6.81 -8.94
C LYS A 187 -19.48 -6.18 -9.61
N ALA A 188 -19.68 -4.88 -9.40
CA ALA A 188 -20.83 -4.14 -9.90
C ALA A 188 -20.60 -3.57 -11.31
N GLU A 189 -19.36 -3.29 -11.69
CA GLU A 189 -19.04 -2.63 -12.96
C GLU A 189 -19.16 -3.59 -14.14
N THR A 190 -19.97 -3.19 -15.12
CA THR A 190 -20.23 -3.95 -16.34
C THR A 190 -19.42 -3.44 -17.53
N ASP A 191 -18.95 -2.18 -17.48
CA ASP A 191 -18.11 -1.61 -18.53
C ASP A 191 -16.68 -2.18 -18.43
N VAL A 192 -16.30 -2.95 -19.45
CA VAL A 192 -14.98 -3.59 -19.55
C VAL A 192 -13.84 -2.56 -19.53
N ALA A 193 -14.02 -1.38 -20.13
CA ALA A 193 -13.00 -0.34 -20.15
C ALA A 193 -12.78 0.24 -18.74
N VAL A 194 -13.85 0.48 -17.98
CA VAL A 194 -13.77 0.95 -16.58
C VAL A 194 -13.11 -0.11 -15.70
N ARG A 195 -13.49 -1.38 -15.83
CA ARG A 195 -12.87 -2.49 -15.09
C ARG A 195 -11.37 -2.60 -15.36
N ARG A 196 -10.98 -2.49 -16.63
CA ARG A 196 -9.59 -2.53 -17.08
C ARG A 196 -8.78 -1.40 -16.45
N ASP A 197 -9.31 -0.18 -16.46
CA ASP A 197 -8.66 0.99 -15.87
C ASP A 197 -8.50 0.86 -14.34
N LEU A 198 -9.56 0.41 -13.65
CA LEU A 198 -9.49 0.13 -12.20
C LEU A 198 -8.42 -0.92 -11.86
N LEU A 199 -8.39 -2.05 -12.57
CA LEU A 199 -7.40 -3.11 -12.33
C LEU A 199 -5.98 -2.65 -12.65
N ALA A 200 -5.77 -1.98 -13.78
CA ALA A 200 -4.46 -1.46 -14.16
C ALA A 200 -3.95 -0.44 -13.14
N GLY A 201 -4.81 0.48 -12.67
CA GLY A 201 -4.48 1.41 -11.60
C GLY A 201 -4.03 0.71 -10.32
N LYS A 202 -4.75 -0.33 -9.87
CA LYS A 202 -4.35 -1.09 -8.67
C LYS A 202 -3.01 -1.81 -8.86
N ILE A 203 -2.72 -2.33 -10.05
CA ILE A 203 -1.44 -3.00 -10.32
C ILE A 203 -0.30 -1.96 -10.42
N ASP A 204 -0.53 -0.80 -11.02
CA ASP A 204 0.41 0.32 -11.06
C ASP A 204 0.76 0.80 -9.64
N ASP A 205 -0.25 0.97 -8.78
CA ASP A 205 -0.08 1.36 -7.38
C ASP A 205 0.67 0.28 -6.58
N ALA A 206 0.33 -1.00 -6.80
CA ALA A 206 1.02 -2.11 -6.16
C ALA A 206 2.49 -2.19 -6.59
N TYR A 207 2.80 -1.93 -7.86
CA TYR A 207 4.18 -1.82 -8.33
C TYR A 207 4.91 -0.66 -7.63
N ALA A 208 4.30 0.53 -7.62
CA ALA A 208 4.91 1.75 -7.09
C ALA A 208 5.17 1.68 -5.57
N THR A 209 4.29 1.01 -4.83
CA THR A 209 4.29 0.96 -3.35
C THR A 209 4.93 -0.31 -2.81
N VAL A 210 4.82 -1.45 -3.50
CA VAL A 210 5.43 -2.73 -3.08
C VAL A 210 6.76 -2.94 -3.79
N GLN A 211 6.72 -3.21 -5.09
CA GLN A 211 7.89 -3.74 -5.81
C GLN A 211 9.03 -2.72 -5.91
N ARG A 212 8.70 -1.48 -6.30
CA ARG A 212 9.69 -0.41 -6.45
C ARG A 212 10.36 -0.08 -5.13
N GLN A 213 9.58 -0.01 -4.05
CA GLN A 213 10.10 0.32 -2.72
C GLN A 213 10.97 -0.81 -2.16
N ALA A 214 10.61 -2.07 -2.41
CA ALA A 214 11.44 -3.22 -2.05
C ALA A 214 12.79 -3.19 -2.79
N TYR A 215 12.79 -2.87 -4.09
CA TYR A 215 14.01 -2.73 -4.89
C TYR A 215 14.87 -1.52 -4.48
N PHE A 216 14.25 -0.44 -3.99
CA PHE A 216 15.01 0.65 -3.37
C PHE A 216 15.70 0.21 -2.08
N THR A 217 15.00 -0.54 -1.22
CA THR A 217 15.61 -1.08 0.02
C THR A 217 16.72 -2.09 -0.29
N LEU A 218 16.53 -2.97 -1.28
CA LEU A 218 17.56 -3.93 -1.72
C LEU A 218 18.82 -3.20 -2.20
N PHE A 219 18.66 -2.18 -3.05
CA PHE A 219 19.75 -1.32 -3.46
C PHE A 219 20.41 -0.62 -2.27
N GLU A 220 19.63 -0.03 -1.37
CA GLU A 220 20.15 0.74 -0.24
C GLU A 220 20.99 -0.14 0.71
N ARG A 221 20.58 -1.38 0.97
CA ARG A 221 21.38 -2.34 1.77
C ARG A 221 22.76 -2.54 1.15
N GLU A 222 22.79 -2.75 -0.16
CA GLU A 222 24.02 -2.99 -0.88
C GLU A 222 24.87 -1.73 -1.00
N ALA A 223 24.27 -0.57 -1.27
CA ALA A 223 24.95 0.71 -1.29
C ALA A 223 25.65 1.02 0.04
N HIS A 224 24.99 0.74 1.18
CA HIS A 224 25.62 0.88 2.49
C HIS A 224 26.83 -0.04 2.67
N ARG A 225 26.77 -1.28 2.18
CA ARG A 225 27.92 -2.21 2.19
C ARG A 225 29.06 -1.69 1.32
N MET A 226 28.73 -1.26 0.09
CA MET A 226 29.69 -0.71 -0.87
C MET A 226 30.42 0.53 -0.34
N VAL A 227 29.71 1.41 0.39
CA VAL A 227 30.32 2.60 1.02
C VAL A 227 31.34 2.19 2.09
N VAL A 228 31.04 1.18 2.91
CA VAL A 228 31.99 0.66 3.91
C VAL A 228 33.23 0.05 3.25
N GLU A 229 33.07 -0.51 2.06
CA GLU A 229 34.14 -1.08 1.23
C GLU A 229 34.90 -0.03 0.41
N ASN A 230 34.63 1.26 0.59
CA ASN A 230 35.23 2.37 -0.15
C ASN A 230 35.01 2.29 -1.68
N ARG A 231 33.87 1.76 -2.12
CA ARG A 231 33.46 1.77 -3.53
C ARG A 231 33.15 3.20 -4.00
N SER A 232 33.43 3.46 -5.27
CA SER A 232 33.15 4.73 -5.94
C SER A 232 31.66 4.95 -6.21
N ALA A 233 31.26 6.20 -6.44
CA ALA A 233 29.89 6.53 -6.82
C ALA A 233 29.48 5.90 -8.18
N ASP A 234 30.44 5.71 -9.09
CA ASP A 234 30.22 5.03 -10.37
C ASP A 234 29.92 3.55 -10.16
N GLU A 235 30.65 2.85 -9.27
CA GLU A 235 30.38 1.46 -8.92
C GLU A 235 28.99 1.30 -8.28
N ILE A 236 28.61 2.20 -7.37
CA ILE A 236 27.28 2.19 -6.73
C ILE A 236 26.17 2.42 -7.77
N SER A 237 26.38 3.34 -8.70
CA SER A 237 25.40 3.64 -9.75
C SER A 237 25.28 2.51 -10.77
N ALA A 238 26.38 1.82 -11.09
CA ALA A 238 26.35 0.58 -11.87
C ALA A 238 25.55 -0.52 -11.15
N HIS A 239 25.67 -0.62 -9.82
CA HIS A 239 24.85 -1.54 -9.05
C HIS A 239 23.35 -1.17 -9.09
N TYR A 240 23.01 0.12 -9.03
CA TYR A 240 21.64 0.57 -9.20
C TYR A 240 21.06 0.20 -10.57
N GLN A 241 21.85 0.36 -11.65
CA GLN A 241 21.44 -0.06 -13.00
C GLN A 241 21.18 -1.57 -13.05
N ALA A 242 22.03 -2.40 -12.42
CA ALA A 242 21.82 -3.84 -12.34
C ALA A 242 20.56 -4.21 -11.54
N ASN A 243 20.28 -3.47 -10.46
CA ASN A 243 19.06 -3.61 -9.66
C ASN A 243 17.80 -3.32 -10.50
N LEU A 244 17.81 -2.27 -11.33
CA LEU A 244 16.73 -1.99 -12.28
C LEU A 244 16.61 -3.08 -13.35
N ALA A 245 17.73 -3.53 -13.92
CA ALA A 245 17.74 -4.58 -14.93
C ALA A 245 17.11 -5.88 -14.41
N GLU A 246 17.38 -6.26 -13.17
CA GLU A 246 16.72 -7.39 -12.52
C GLU A 246 15.23 -7.12 -12.27
N GLN A 247 14.88 -5.92 -11.80
CA GLN A 247 13.50 -5.55 -11.51
C GLN A 247 12.60 -5.71 -12.73
N PHE A 248 13.04 -5.19 -13.87
CA PHE A 248 12.25 -5.10 -15.09
C PHE A 248 12.47 -6.24 -16.07
N GLY A 249 13.61 -6.93 -16.00
CA GLY A 249 13.98 -7.95 -16.98
C GLY A 249 13.84 -7.44 -18.41
N GLU A 250 13.25 -8.26 -19.28
CA GLU A 250 13.00 -7.91 -20.67
C GLU A 250 11.72 -7.11 -20.92
N ALA A 251 10.92 -6.82 -19.89
CA ALA A 251 9.62 -6.18 -20.05
C ALA A 251 9.72 -4.66 -20.29
N VAL A 252 10.78 -4.02 -19.77
CA VAL A 252 10.99 -2.57 -19.86
C VAL A 252 12.42 -2.29 -20.32
N GLU A 253 12.58 -1.41 -21.30
CA GLU A 253 13.86 -0.84 -21.70
C GLU A 253 14.28 0.24 -20.69
N VAL A 254 15.40 -0.01 -20.00
CA VAL A 254 15.98 0.93 -19.03
C VAL A 254 17.23 1.55 -19.64
N ALA A 255 17.15 2.83 -19.98
CA ALA A 255 18.26 3.57 -20.55
C ALA A 255 19.36 3.87 -19.50
N ASP A 256 20.59 4.09 -19.95
CA ASP A 256 21.78 4.21 -19.09
C ASP A 256 21.71 5.40 -18.12
N GLU A 257 20.96 6.45 -18.43
CA GLU A 257 20.77 7.60 -17.56
C GLU A 257 20.07 7.24 -16.23
N PHE A 258 19.29 6.16 -16.19
CA PHE A 258 18.58 5.73 -14.99
C PHE A 258 19.51 5.15 -13.92
N LYS A 259 20.78 4.89 -14.22
CA LYS A 259 21.79 4.54 -13.21
C LYS A 259 21.96 5.61 -12.12
N TRP A 260 21.53 6.85 -12.40
CA TRP A 260 21.56 7.99 -11.47
C TRP A 260 20.22 8.25 -10.76
N GLU A 261 19.15 7.48 -11.04
CA GLU A 261 17.83 7.73 -10.44
C GLU A 261 17.89 7.74 -8.91
N TRP A 262 18.74 6.88 -8.30
CA TRP A 262 18.89 6.80 -6.84
C TRP A 262 19.26 8.12 -6.18
N VAL A 263 19.98 9.01 -6.89
CA VAL A 263 20.35 10.35 -6.40
C VAL A 263 19.12 11.23 -6.18
N SER A 264 18.05 10.98 -6.92
CA SER A 264 16.80 11.74 -6.84
C SER A 264 15.82 11.23 -5.77
N ILE A 265 16.13 10.13 -5.08
CA ILE A 265 15.23 9.49 -4.11
C ILE A 265 15.50 10.06 -2.71
N PRO A 266 14.69 11.00 -2.19
CA PRO A 266 15.03 11.71 -0.95
C PRO A 266 15.01 10.80 0.28
N HIS A 267 14.20 9.74 0.24
CA HIS A 267 14.08 8.77 1.33
C HIS A 267 15.40 8.05 1.65
N ILE A 268 16.26 7.81 0.65
CA ILE A 268 17.58 7.17 0.87
C ILE A 268 18.48 8.06 1.75
N TYR A 269 18.34 9.38 1.66
CA TYR A 269 19.21 10.33 2.37
C TYR A 269 18.62 10.83 3.68
N HIS A 270 17.33 11.18 3.66
CA HIS A 270 16.66 11.81 4.82
C HIS A 270 16.08 10.79 5.79
N THR A 271 15.74 9.59 5.29
CA THR A 271 15.02 8.58 6.06
C THR A 271 15.51 7.17 5.72
N PRO A 272 16.80 6.84 5.97
CA PRO A 272 17.37 5.57 5.50
C PRO A 272 16.54 4.35 5.87
N PHE A 273 16.42 3.42 4.92
CA PHE A 273 15.65 2.19 4.93
C PHE A 273 14.15 2.36 5.16
N TYR A 274 13.60 3.58 5.04
CA TYR A 274 12.17 3.78 5.23
C TYR A 274 11.32 3.16 4.11
N THR A 275 11.90 2.97 2.92
CA THR A 275 11.15 2.52 1.74
C THR A 275 10.47 1.17 1.94
N TYR A 276 11.07 0.21 2.66
CA TYR A 276 10.41 -1.06 2.94
C TYR A 276 9.10 -0.92 3.73
N ALA A 277 8.93 0.15 4.52
CA ALA A 277 7.71 0.36 5.31
C ALA A 277 6.47 0.49 4.40
N TYR A 278 6.65 1.09 3.20
CA TYR A 278 5.60 1.12 2.18
C TYR A 278 5.28 -0.29 1.65
N SER A 279 6.32 -1.07 1.30
CA SER A 279 6.15 -2.46 0.86
C SER A 279 5.48 -3.32 1.94
N PHE A 280 5.90 -3.15 3.19
CA PHE A 280 5.36 -3.85 4.35
C PHE A 280 3.88 -3.52 4.52
N GLY A 281 3.52 -2.24 4.61
CA GLY A 281 2.13 -1.82 4.85
C GLY A 281 1.18 -2.29 3.76
N GLN A 282 1.54 -2.06 2.48
CA GLN A 282 0.70 -2.47 1.36
C GLN A 282 0.59 -3.99 1.26
N LEU A 283 1.71 -4.72 1.34
CA LEU A 283 1.68 -6.18 1.19
C LEU A 283 1.04 -6.87 2.40
N LEU A 284 1.15 -6.29 3.61
CA LEU A 284 0.43 -6.75 4.80
C LEU A 284 -1.06 -6.72 4.52
N VAL A 285 -1.59 -5.60 4.04
CA VAL A 285 -3.02 -5.43 3.75
C VAL A 285 -3.49 -6.39 2.66
N LEU A 286 -2.71 -6.56 1.59
CA LEU A 286 -3.03 -7.53 0.54
C LEU A 286 -3.07 -8.97 1.08
N ALA A 287 -2.14 -9.33 1.96
CA ALA A 287 -2.12 -10.64 2.61
C ALA A 287 -3.33 -10.83 3.56
N LEU A 288 -3.66 -9.83 4.37
CA LEU A 288 -4.87 -9.82 5.21
C LEU A 288 -6.13 -9.95 4.36
N TYR A 289 -6.20 -9.24 3.24
CA TYR A 289 -7.31 -9.32 2.31
C TYR A 289 -7.41 -10.70 1.67
N GLN A 290 -6.29 -11.33 1.32
CA GLN A 290 -6.27 -12.70 0.82
C GLN A 290 -6.78 -13.71 1.87
N MET A 291 -6.44 -13.52 3.15
CA MET A 291 -6.98 -14.33 4.24
C MET A 291 -8.51 -14.14 4.33
N TYR A 292 -9.00 -12.90 4.27
CA TYR A 292 -10.43 -12.62 4.21
C TYR A 292 -11.11 -13.32 3.02
N ARG A 293 -10.53 -13.28 1.81
CA ARG A 293 -11.09 -13.96 0.63
C ARG A 293 -11.19 -15.48 0.80
N LYS A 294 -10.24 -16.10 1.51
CA LYS A 294 -10.21 -17.55 1.74
C LYS A 294 -11.15 -17.99 2.86
N GLU A 295 -11.25 -17.20 3.92
CA GLU A 295 -11.95 -17.57 5.15
C GLU A 295 -13.33 -16.91 5.32
N GLY A 296 -13.61 -15.87 4.54
CA GLY A 296 -14.83 -15.07 4.63
C GLY A 296 -15.02 -14.45 6.01
N LYS A 297 -16.24 -14.57 6.54
CA LYS A 297 -16.65 -13.92 7.79
C LYS A 297 -15.87 -14.38 9.03
N ALA A 298 -15.23 -15.55 9.00
CA ALA A 298 -14.41 -16.04 10.11
C ALA A 298 -13.16 -15.17 10.35
N PHE A 299 -12.69 -14.44 9.33
CA PHE A 299 -11.54 -13.53 9.46
C PHE A 299 -11.89 -12.22 10.18
N VAL A 300 -13.15 -11.76 10.07
CA VAL A 300 -13.57 -10.43 10.54
C VAL A 300 -13.23 -10.14 12.01
N PRO A 301 -13.49 -11.04 12.98
CA PRO A 301 -13.13 -10.78 14.37
C PRO A 301 -11.64 -10.56 14.60
N ARG A 302 -10.78 -11.27 13.84
CA ARG A 302 -9.32 -11.14 13.93
C ARG A 302 -8.86 -9.80 13.39
N TYR A 303 -9.43 -9.36 12.27
CA TYR A 303 -9.16 -8.03 11.72
C TYR A 303 -9.59 -6.91 12.67
N LEU A 304 -10.80 -6.98 13.23
CA LEU A 304 -11.26 -5.99 14.22
C LEU A 304 -10.36 -5.97 15.47
N LYS A 305 -9.89 -7.15 15.89
CA LYS A 305 -8.96 -7.26 17.02
C LYS A 305 -7.63 -6.57 16.72
N ILE A 306 -7.06 -6.73 15.53
CA ILE A 306 -5.84 -6.03 15.09
C ILE A 306 -6.03 -4.50 15.23
N LEU A 307 -7.12 -3.96 14.68
CA LEU A 307 -7.38 -2.51 14.75
C LEU A 307 -7.60 -2.01 16.18
N SER A 308 -8.19 -2.84 17.05
CA SER A 308 -8.47 -2.45 18.44
C SER A 308 -7.24 -2.26 19.31
N TYR A 309 -6.04 -2.69 18.88
CA TYR A 309 -4.82 -2.44 19.66
C TYR A 309 -4.37 -0.98 19.62
N GLY A 310 -4.80 -0.19 18.63
CA GLY A 310 -4.17 1.10 18.39
C GLY A 310 -2.64 0.94 18.37
N GLY A 311 -1.94 1.65 19.27
CA GLY A 311 -0.49 1.52 19.49
C GLY A 311 -0.10 0.88 20.83
N SER A 312 -0.96 0.07 21.44
CA SER A 312 -0.69 -0.47 22.77
C SER A 312 0.32 -1.62 22.81
N GLU A 313 0.64 -2.23 21.66
CA GLU A 313 1.53 -3.40 21.55
C GLU A 313 2.35 -3.36 20.25
N SER A 314 3.38 -4.21 20.17
CA SER A 314 4.24 -4.32 18.98
C SER A 314 3.49 -4.94 17.79
N PRO A 315 3.82 -4.56 16.53
CA PRO A 315 3.20 -5.14 15.34
C PRO A 315 3.29 -6.67 15.30
N THR A 316 4.44 -7.21 15.70
CA THR A 316 4.68 -8.66 15.74
C THR A 316 3.72 -9.35 16.70
N ARG A 317 3.53 -8.80 17.90
CA ARG A 317 2.63 -9.38 18.90
C ARG A 317 1.18 -9.27 18.47
N ILE A 318 0.75 -8.10 17.97
CA ILE A 318 -0.61 -7.86 17.47
C ILE A 318 -0.98 -8.90 16.41
N LEU A 319 -0.11 -9.10 15.43
CA LEU A 319 -0.36 -10.03 14.32
C LEU A 319 -0.27 -11.50 14.78
N THR A 320 0.67 -11.84 15.66
CA THR A 320 0.78 -13.19 16.22
C THR A 320 -0.47 -13.58 17.02
N GLU A 321 -1.01 -12.67 17.85
CA GLU A 321 -2.27 -12.89 18.60
C GLU A 321 -3.48 -13.05 17.66
N ALA A 322 -3.43 -12.47 16.45
CA ALA A 322 -4.40 -12.71 15.39
C ALA A 322 -4.13 -13.99 14.56
N GLY A 323 -3.14 -14.80 14.96
CA GLY A 323 -2.76 -16.05 14.28
C GLY A 323 -2.02 -15.81 12.97
N ILE A 324 -1.31 -14.68 12.84
CA ILE A 324 -0.55 -14.30 11.64
C ILE A 324 0.94 -14.30 11.98
N ASP A 325 1.68 -15.14 11.26
CA ASP A 325 3.14 -15.16 11.32
C ASP A 325 3.73 -14.31 10.18
N ILE A 326 4.15 -13.10 10.51
CA ILE A 326 4.80 -12.17 9.58
C ILE A 326 6.25 -12.54 9.24
N ALA A 327 6.85 -13.51 9.95
CA ALA A 327 8.14 -14.07 9.54
C ALA A 327 7.97 -15.18 8.48
N SER A 328 6.74 -15.63 8.21
CA SER A 328 6.46 -16.66 7.22
C SER A 328 6.49 -16.11 5.79
N PRO A 329 7.28 -16.70 4.87
CA PRO A 329 7.21 -16.35 3.45
C PRO A 329 5.83 -16.56 2.83
N ALA A 330 5.07 -17.56 3.33
CA ALA A 330 3.74 -17.89 2.81
C ALA A 330 2.72 -16.78 3.08
N PHE A 331 2.88 -16.05 4.19
CA PHE A 331 2.04 -14.90 4.51
C PHE A 331 2.18 -13.80 3.46
N TRP A 332 3.41 -13.35 3.21
CA TRP A 332 3.72 -12.32 2.21
C TRP A 332 3.38 -12.76 0.78
N GLN A 333 3.57 -14.05 0.47
CA GLN A 333 3.15 -14.61 -0.82
C GLN A 333 1.63 -14.46 -1.04
N GLY A 334 0.83 -14.55 0.02
CA GLY A 334 -0.61 -14.31 -0.07
C GLY A 334 -0.97 -12.93 -0.62
N GLY A 335 -0.16 -11.89 -0.33
CA GLY A 335 -0.34 -10.56 -0.93
C GLY A 335 -0.02 -10.53 -2.43
N PHE A 336 1.06 -11.22 -2.85
CA PHE A 336 1.38 -11.37 -4.27
C PHE A 336 0.37 -12.22 -5.03
N ASP A 337 -0.29 -13.18 -4.38
CA ASP A 337 -1.37 -13.96 -4.99
C ASP A 337 -2.58 -13.07 -5.35
N VAL A 338 -2.84 -12.00 -4.58
CA VAL A 338 -3.87 -11.01 -4.93
C VAL A 338 -3.47 -10.24 -6.18
N ILE A 339 -2.22 -9.75 -6.23
CA ILE A 339 -1.68 -9.03 -7.40
C ILE A 339 -1.70 -9.91 -8.64
N LYS A 340 -1.27 -11.17 -8.51
CA LYS A 340 -1.37 -12.16 -9.58
C LYS A 340 -2.82 -12.31 -10.06
N GLY A 341 -3.78 -12.40 -9.14
CA GLY A 341 -5.19 -12.50 -9.48
C GLY A 341 -5.70 -11.29 -10.27
N TRP A 342 -5.26 -10.08 -9.93
CA TRP A 342 -5.59 -8.88 -10.72
C TRP A 342 -5.01 -8.91 -12.13
N ILE A 343 -3.76 -9.34 -12.28
CA ILE A 343 -3.13 -9.47 -13.60
C ILE A 343 -3.84 -10.57 -14.41
N ASP A 344 -4.16 -11.71 -13.79
CA ASP A 344 -4.91 -12.79 -14.43
C ASP A 344 -6.30 -12.31 -14.88
N GLU A 345 -7.02 -11.54 -14.06
CA GLU A 345 -8.33 -10.97 -14.43
C GLU A 345 -8.21 -9.96 -15.57
N LEU A 346 -7.22 -9.07 -15.49
CA LEU A 346 -6.97 -8.03 -16.49
C LEU A 346 -6.65 -8.63 -17.87
N GLU A 347 -5.87 -9.72 -17.91
CA GLU A 347 -5.59 -10.47 -19.13
C GLU A 347 -6.82 -11.20 -19.67
N ASN A 348 -7.71 -11.70 -18.82
CA ASN A 348 -8.95 -12.34 -19.27
C ASN A 348 -9.95 -11.34 -19.86
N LEU A 349 -9.87 -10.05 -19.50
CA LEU A 349 -10.63 -8.99 -20.17
C LEU A 349 -10.14 -8.73 -21.61
N GLU A 350 -9.02 -9.34 -22.02
CA GLU A 350 -8.49 -9.31 -23.40
C GLU A 350 -9.09 -10.41 -24.30
N ALA A 351 -9.63 -11.49 -23.73
CA ALA A 351 -10.15 -12.66 -24.44
C ALA A 351 -11.63 -12.53 -24.81
#